data_AF-A0A537MRA8-F1
#
_entry.id   AF-A0A537MRA8-F1
#
_cell.length_a   1.000
_cell.length_b   1.000
_cell.length_c   1.000
_cell.angle_alpha   90.00
_cell.angle_beta   90.00
_cell.angle_gamma   90.00
#
_symmetry.space_group_name_H-M   'P 1'
#
loop_
_entity.id
_entity.type
_entity.pdbx_description
1 polymer ?
#
loop_
_entity_poly.entity_id
_entity_poly.type
_entity_poly.pdbx_seq_one_letter_code
_entity_poly.pdbx_strand_id
1 'polypeptide(L)'
;MLASTHTRDHRYTITAYADGRGRVLGLDAELIVDGGAYAMWPNGPFLETGMAARNLPGPYNIRSWRVKTFTVATNKSPIGPYRGVGRPGACFAIERTVDEVARAVGRDPLDV
;
A
#
# COMPACT_ATOMS: atom_id res chain seq x y z
N MET A 1 5.13 19.62 -18.15
CA MET A 1 4.82 18.47 -17.27
C MET A 1 3.67 18.71 -16.28
N LEU A 2 3.12 19.92 -16.12
CA LEU A 2 2.06 20.18 -15.12
C LEU A 2 0.70 19.54 -15.47
N ALA A 3 0.32 19.50 -16.74
CA ALA A 3 -0.97 18.96 -17.20
C ALA A 3 -0.93 17.47 -17.60
N SER A 4 0.22 16.81 -17.44
CA SER A 4 0.37 15.40 -17.79
C SER A 4 -0.14 14.52 -16.66
N THR A 5 -0.55 13.29 -16.97
CA THR A 5 -0.90 12.28 -15.98
C THR A 5 0.32 11.97 -15.10
N HIS A 6 0.14 12.07 -13.79
CA HIS A 6 1.17 11.74 -12.81
C HIS A 6 0.89 10.38 -12.20
N THR A 7 1.67 10.00 -11.19
CA THR A 7 1.48 8.73 -10.49
C THR A 7 1.95 8.91 -9.06
N ARG A 8 1.44 8.06 -8.16
CA ARG A 8 1.94 7.89 -6.79
C ARG A 8 1.84 9.16 -5.94
N ASP A 9 0.70 9.29 -5.29
CA ASP A 9 0.60 10.02 -4.03
C ASP A 9 -0.24 9.17 -3.08
N HIS A 10 0.46 8.37 -2.29
CA HIS A 10 -0.13 7.31 -1.48
C HIS A 10 0.24 7.52 -0.02
N ARG A 11 -0.77 7.44 0.84
CA ARG A 11 -0.60 7.42 2.29
C ARG A 11 -1.07 6.07 2.81
N TYR A 12 -0.17 5.37 3.48
CA TYR A 12 -0.43 4.07 4.10
C TYR A 12 -0.41 4.24 5.61
N THR A 13 -1.39 3.66 6.29
CA THR A 13 -1.38 3.47 7.73
C THR A 13 -1.58 1.98 7.97
N ILE A 14 -0.60 1.32 8.55
CA ILE A 14 -0.58 -0.13 8.72
C ILE A 14 -0.35 -0.44 10.18
N THR A 15 -1.20 -1.31 10.73
CA THR A 15 -1.04 -1.93 12.03
C THR A 15 -0.80 -3.41 11.81
N ALA A 16 0.36 -3.91 12.26
CA ALA A 16 0.68 -5.33 12.21
C ALA A 16 0.54 -5.96 13.60
N TYR A 17 -0.07 -7.13 13.62
CA TYR A 17 -0.18 -7.97 14.80
C TYR A 17 0.78 -9.13 14.62
N ALA A 18 1.80 -9.22 15.45
CA ALA A 18 2.83 -10.25 15.40
C ALA A 18 2.96 -10.97 16.74
N ASP A 19 3.45 -12.21 16.71
CA ASP A 19 3.81 -12.95 17.92
C ASP A 19 5.20 -12.58 18.45
N GLY A 20 5.56 -13.08 19.64
CA GLY A 20 6.87 -12.81 20.26
C GLY A 20 8.06 -13.43 19.51
N ARG A 21 7.83 -14.18 18.43
CA ARG A 21 8.88 -14.70 17.55
C ARG A 21 9.02 -13.87 16.26
N GLY A 22 8.13 -12.90 16.02
CA GLY A 22 8.12 -12.04 14.84
C GLY A 22 7.06 -12.43 13.81
N ARG A 23 6.40 -13.58 13.93
CA ARG A 23 5.46 -14.04 12.90
C ARG A 23 4.25 -13.12 12.84
N VAL A 24 4.01 -12.52 11.68
CA VAL A 24 2.82 -11.68 11.45
C VAL A 24 1.57 -12.56 11.40
N LEU A 25 0.68 -12.36 12.37
CA LEU A 25 -0.59 -13.07 12.52
C LEU A 25 -1.71 -12.37 11.74
N GLY A 26 -1.67 -11.04 11.68
CA GLY A 26 -2.61 -10.27 10.87
C GLY A 26 -2.22 -8.83 10.63
N LEU A 27 -2.94 -8.20 9.70
CA LEU A 27 -2.74 -6.82 9.28
C LEU A 27 -4.04 -6.03 9.27
N ASP A 28 -3.98 -4.80 9.73
CA ASP A 28 -5.02 -3.80 9.51
C ASP A 28 -4.41 -2.60 8.80
N ALA A 29 -4.89 -2.30 7.60
CA ALA A 29 -4.33 -1.24 6.78
C ALA A 29 -5.41 -0.29 6.25
N GLU A 30 -5.05 0.98 6.20
CA GLU A 30 -5.79 2.04 5.55
C GLU A 30 -4.90 2.71 4.50
N LEU A 31 -5.40 2.76 3.27
CA LEU A 31 -4.69 3.32 2.12
C LEU A 31 -5.51 4.48 1.56
N ILE A 32 -4.90 5.66 1.51
CA ILE A 32 -5.46 6.82 0.85
C ILE A 32 -4.58 7.13 -0.35
N VAL A 33 -5.19 7.24 -1.53
CA VAL A 33 -4.51 7.58 -2.77
C VAL A 33 -5.16 8.81 -3.37
N ASP A 34 -4.35 9.78 -3.78
CA ASP A 34 -4.83 10.96 -4.47
C ASP A 34 -5.09 10.66 -5.95
N GLY A 35 -6.36 10.60 -6.34
CA GLY A 35 -6.79 10.36 -7.71
C GLY A 35 -6.54 11.51 -8.69
N GLY A 36 -6.22 12.70 -8.17
CA GLY A 36 -6.28 13.96 -8.91
C GLY A 36 -7.72 14.45 -9.14
N ALA A 37 -7.90 15.35 -10.09
CA ALA A 37 -9.17 16.04 -10.34
C ALA A 37 -10.26 15.16 -10.94
N TYR A 38 -9.89 14.11 -11.66
CA TYR A 38 -10.82 13.19 -12.29
C TYR A 38 -10.19 11.82 -12.48
N ALA A 39 -11.06 10.79 -12.52
CA ALA A 39 -10.63 9.44 -12.80
C ALA A 39 -10.14 9.32 -14.25
N MET A 40 -8.98 8.70 -14.44
CA MET A 40 -8.39 8.54 -15.76
C MET A 40 -9.07 7.39 -16.53
N TRP A 41 -9.63 7.69 -17.69
CA TRP A 41 -10.26 6.71 -18.58
C TRP A 41 -9.21 5.84 -19.29
N PRO A 42 -9.36 4.51 -19.39
CA PRO A 42 -10.53 3.69 -19.02
C PRO A 42 -10.46 3.08 -17.61
N ASN A 43 -9.40 3.35 -16.85
CA ASN A 43 -9.07 2.60 -15.64
C ASN A 43 -9.96 2.95 -14.43
N GLY A 44 -10.58 4.12 -14.43
CA GLY A 44 -11.41 4.59 -13.33
C GLY A 44 -10.60 4.97 -12.07
N PRO A 45 -11.28 5.37 -10.97
CA PRO A 45 -10.61 5.89 -9.78
C PRO A 45 -9.99 4.78 -8.88
N PHE A 46 -10.35 3.52 -9.11
CA PHE A 46 -9.98 2.40 -8.22
C PHE A 46 -8.75 1.62 -8.68
N LEU A 47 -8.13 2.00 -9.80
CA LEU A 47 -7.00 1.26 -10.37
C LEU A 47 -5.84 1.15 -9.37
N GLU A 48 -5.38 2.28 -8.85
CA GLU A 48 -4.20 2.37 -7.98
C GLU A 48 -4.49 1.81 -6.58
N THR A 49 -5.62 2.20 -5.98
CA THR A 49 -6.05 1.70 -4.67
C THR A 49 -6.33 0.20 -4.68
N GLY A 50 -7.05 -0.30 -5.70
CA GLY A 50 -7.37 -1.71 -5.83
C GLY A 50 -6.16 -2.58 -6.11
N MET A 51 -5.17 -2.07 -6.84
CA MET A 51 -3.89 -2.75 -7.03
C MET A 51 -3.04 -2.74 -5.76
N ALA A 52 -2.92 -1.60 -5.08
CA ALA A 52 -2.16 -1.49 -3.85
C ALA A 52 -2.71 -2.41 -2.75
N ALA A 53 -4.03 -2.47 -2.56
CA ALA A 53 -4.65 -3.37 -1.57
C ALA A 53 -4.36 -4.84 -1.84
N ARG A 54 -4.47 -5.27 -3.11
CA ARG A 54 -4.24 -6.68 -3.48
C ARG A 54 -2.78 -7.11 -3.32
N ASN A 55 -1.85 -6.19 -3.46
CA ASN A 55 -0.42 -6.47 -3.36
C ASN A 55 0.15 -6.23 -1.96
N LEU A 56 -0.62 -5.63 -1.04
CA LEU A 56 -0.14 -5.28 0.30
C LEU A 56 0.36 -6.48 1.11
N PRO A 57 -0.27 -7.67 1.11
CA PRO A 57 0.27 -8.81 1.85
C PRO A 57 1.65 -9.29 1.34
N GLY A 58 2.02 -8.90 0.13
CA GLY A 58 3.32 -9.27 -0.46
C GLY A 58 3.53 -10.79 -0.52
N PRO A 59 4.78 -11.26 -0.38
CA PRO A 59 5.11 -12.68 -0.32
C PRO A 59 4.85 -13.32 1.06
N TYR A 60 4.34 -12.56 2.04
CA TYR A 60 4.21 -13.02 3.43
C TYR A 60 2.94 -13.85 3.65
N ASN A 61 3.06 -14.88 4.49
CA ASN A 61 1.95 -15.76 4.83
C ASN A 61 1.05 -15.16 5.92
N ILE A 62 0.19 -14.21 5.51
CA ILE A 62 -0.71 -13.47 6.40
C ILE A 62 -2.15 -13.94 6.20
N ARG A 63 -2.68 -14.67 7.19
CA ARG A 63 -3.99 -15.35 7.08
C ARG A 63 -5.19 -14.44 7.36
N SER A 64 -4.97 -13.34 8.09
CA SER A 64 -6.04 -12.45 8.50
C SER A 64 -5.63 -11.02 8.22
N TRP A 65 -6.34 -10.36 7.31
CA TRP A 65 -6.06 -8.96 7.03
C TRP A 65 -7.31 -8.19 6.66
N ARG A 66 -7.29 -6.90 6.99
CA ARG A 66 -8.32 -5.94 6.61
C ARG A 66 -7.62 -4.77 5.93
N VAL A 67 -8.01 -4.48 4.69
CA VAL A 67 -7.53 -3.28 3.98
C VAL A 67 -8.73 -2.43 3.61
N LYS A 68 -8.74 -1.18 4.08
CA LYS A 68 -9.63 -0.13 3.59
C LYS A 68 -8.86 0.74 2.61
N THR A 69 -9.49 1.04 1.48
CA THR A 69 -8.90 1.93 0.48
C THR A 69 -9.82 3.08 0.15
N PHE A 70 -9.21 4.24 -0.04
CA PHE A 70 -9.90 5.48 -0.38
C PHE A 70 -9.15 6.14 -1.53
N THR A 71 -9.84 6.37 -2.64
CA THR A 71 -9.35 7.28 -3.67
C THR A 71 -9.97 8.65 -3.40
N VAL A 72 -9.15 9.66 -3.17
CA VAL A 72 -9.61 11.04 -2.91
C VAL A 72 -9.43 11.89 -4.16
N ALA A 73 -10.42 12.73 -4.48
CA ALA A 73 -10.30 13.69 -5.55
C ALA A 73 -9.66 14.98 -5.04
N THR A 74 -8.72 15.55 -5.80
CA THR A 74 -8.04 16.82 -5.46
C THR A 74 -7.89 17.70 -6.69
N ASN A 75 -7.39 18.93 -6.54
CA ASN A 75 -7.18 19.85 -7.66
C ASN A 75 -5.89 19.56 -8.47
N LYS A 76 -5.26 18.40 -8.29
CA LYS A 76 -4.05 17.99 -9.03
C LYS A 76 -4.41 17.32 -10.37
N SER A 77 -3.46 17.26 -11.28
CA SER A 77 -3.57 16.46 -12.50
C SER A 77 -3.88 15.00 -12.18
N PRO A 78 -4.65 14.30 -13.04
CA PRO A 78 -5.07 12.93 -12.77
C PRO A 78 -3.87 12.01 -12.60
N ILE A 79 -4.03 10.98 -11.77
CA ILE A 79 -3.07 9.89 -11.71
C ILE A 79 -3.44 8.76 -12.67
N GLY A 80 -2.43 8.04 -13.17
CA GLY A 80 -2.63 6.93 -14.09
C GLY A 80 -1.64 5.79 -13.84
N PRO A 81 -1.86 4.65 -14.51
CA PRO A 81 -1.04 3.47 -14.34
C PRO A 81 0.39 3.79 -14.75
N TYR A 82 1.30 3.55 -13.83
CA TYR A 82 2.72 3.67 -14.09
C TYR A 82 3.46 2.50 -13.45
N ARG A 83 4.29 1.83 -14.26
CA ARG A 83 5.21 0.73 -13.93
C ARG A 83 4.94 0.06 -12.58
N GLY A 84 4.14 -1.00 -12.62
CA GLY A 84 3.74 -1.79 -11.44
C GLY A 84 2.38 -1.41 -10.87
N VAL A 85 1.90 -0.18 -11.05
CA VAL A 85 0.56 0.32 -10.63
C VAL A 85 0.24 -0.02 -9.17
N GLY A 86 0.52 0.89 -8.26
CA GLY A 86 0.26 0.75 -6.83
C GLY A 86 1.14 -0.27 -6.09
N ARG A 87 1.74 -1.22 -6.83
CA ARG A 87 2.65 -2.24 -6.31
C ARG A 87 3.87 -1.66 -5.61
N PRO A 88 4.63 -0.70 -6.18
CA PRO A 88 5.83 -0.21 -5.51
C PRO A 88 5.54 0.40 -4.13
N GLY A 89 4.43 1.13 -3.99
CA GLY A 89 4.01 1.70 -2.70
C GLY A 89 3.57 0.64 -1.71
N ALA A 90 2.79 -0.35 -2.16
CA ALA A 90 2.34 -1.45 -1.31
C ALA A 90 3.51 -2.33 -0.83
N CYS A 91 4.44 -2.68 -1.74
CA CYS A 91 5.65 -3.42 -1.41
C CYS A 91 6.51 -2.65 -0.41
N PHE A 92 6.77 -1.36 -0.66
CA PHE A 92 7.52 -0.55 0.28
C PHE A 92 6.86 -0.53 1.67
N ALA A 93 5.54 -0.39 1.73
CA ALA A 93 4.82 -0.32 3.00
C ALA A 93 4.88 -1.64 3.79
N ILE A 94 4.75 -2.79 3.14
CA ILE A 94 4.81 -4.10 3.83
C ILE A 94 6.24 -4.46 4.26
N GLU A 95 7.24 -4.22 3.42
CA GLU A 95 8.65 -4.47 3.78
C GLU A 95 9.06 -3.62 4.98
N ARG A 96 8.68 -2.33 4.98
CA ARG A 96 8.89 -1.46 6.15
C ARG A 96 8.13 -1.96 7.38
N THR A 97 6.95 -2.54 7.21
CA THR A 97 6.19 -3.10 8.34
C THR A 97 6.92 -4.31 8.94
N VAL A 98 7.47 -5.19 8.10
CA VAL A 98 8.24 -6.36 8.52
C VAL A 98 9.53 -5.95 9.24
N ASP A 99 10.25 -4.95 8.71
CA ASP A 99 11.41 -4.35 9.39
C ASP A 99 11.06 -3.86 10.81
N GLU A 100 9.93 -3.16 10.96
CA GLU A 100 9.49 -2.66 12.26
C GLU A 100 9.07 -3.78 13.22
N VAL A 101 8.43 -4.84 12.71
CA VAL A 101 8.12 -6.04 13.50
C VAL A 101 9.41 -6.70 13.97
N ALA A 102 10.38 -6.92 13.09
CA ALA A 102 11.67 -7.52 13.41
C ALA A 102 12.43 -6.73 14.48
N ARG A 103 12.45 -5.39 14.34
CA ARG A 103 13.02 -4.49 15.33
C ARG A 103 12.30 -4.59 16.68
N ALA A 104 10.98 -4.71 16.69
CA ALA A 104 10.19 -4.81 17.93
C ALA A 104 10.44 -6.14 18.68
N VAL A 105 10.71 -7.24 17.97
CA VAL A 105 11.03 -8.54 18.58
C VAL A 105 12.54 -8.79 18.75
N GLY A 106 13.39 -7.86 18.33
CA GLY A 106 14.85 -7.95 18.45
C GLY A 106 15.48 -9.03 17.57
N ARG A 107 14.93 -9.26 16.37
CA ARG A 107 15.41 -10.27 15.41
C ARG A 107 15.88 -9.62 14.12
N ASP A 108 16.67 -10.37 13.36
CA ASP A 108 17.02 -9.97 11.99
C ASP A 108 15.74 -9.98 11.12
N PRO A 109 15.53 -9.00 10.24
CA PRO A 109 14.39 -8.98 9.32
C PRO A 109 14.26 -10.24 8.45
N LEU A 110 15.36 -10.95 8.17
CA LEU A 110 15.35 -12.21 7.42
C LEU A 110 14.78 -13.39 8.23
N ASP A 111 14.75 -13.30 9.55
CA ASP A 111 14.30 -14.35 10.46
C ASP A 111 12.81 -14.22 10.87
N VAL A 112 12.09 -13.28 10.26
CA VAL A 112 10.72 -12.84 10.64
C VAL A 112 9.69 -13.13 9.56
#